data_AF-A0A506VE33-F1
#
_entry.id   AF-A0A506VE33-F1
#
_cell.length_a   1.000
_cell.length_b   1.000
_cell.length_c   1.000
_cell.angle_alpha   90.00
_cell.angle_beta   90.00
_cell.angle_gamma   90.00
#
_symmetry.space_group_name_H-M   'P 1'
#
loop_
_entity.id
_entity.type
_entity.pdbx_description
1 polymer ?
#
loop_
_entity_poly.entity_id
_entity_poly.type
_entity_poly.pdbx_seq_one_letter_code
_entity_poly.pdbx_strand_id
1 'polypeptide(L)'
;MPSVQLHIKDHPEFTFTGNYSTAQADDESTQARSQFEIQKASQPVEAFQDLIPGDAVIFVSASGEAEEMQLSEETAAHLVFISHH
;
A
#
# COMPACT_ATOMS: atom_id res chain seq x y z
N MET A 1 9.55 11.70 -3.38
CA MET A 1 8.49 11.03 -2.59
C MET A 1 9.17 10.38 -1.40
N PRO A 2 8.59 10.42 -0.20
CA PRO A 2 9.14 9.71 0.95
C PRO A 2 8.94 8.20 0.75
N SER A 3 10.03 7.45 0.85
CA SER A 3 9.97 5.99 0.96
C SER A 3 9.59 5.62 2.39
N VAL A 4 8.56 4.80 2.57
CA VAL A 4 8.15 4.27 3.88
C VAL A 4 8.28 2.77 3.90
N GLN A 5 8.44 2.22 5.11
CA GLN A 5 8.50 0.79 5.34
C GLN A 5 7.26 0.35 6.11
N LEU A 6 6.48 -0.57 5.53
CA LEU A 6 5.24 -1.12 6.07
C LEU A 6 5.31 -2.65 6.09
N HIS A 7 4.55 -3.29 6.97
CA HIS A 7 4.32 -4.74 6.92
C HIS A 7 2.83 -5.03 6.84
N ILE A 8 2.45 -6.24 6.40
CA ILE A 8 1.05 -6.67 6.42
C ILE A 8 0.74 -7.14 7.84
N LYS A 9 -0.38 -6.71 8.41
CA LYS A 9 -0.77 -7.07 9.79
C LYS A 9 -0.77 -8.58 10.04
N ASP A 10 -1.25 -9.36 9.07
CA ASP A 10 -1.33 -10.82 9.15
C ASP A 10 -0.01 -11.52 8.79
N HIS A 11 0.94 -10.79 8.18
CA HIS A 11 2.26 -11.26 7.80
C HIS A 11 3.37 -10.27 8.17
N PRO A 12 3.66 -10.07 9.47
CA PRO A 12 4.69 -9.14 9.93
C PRO A 12 6.11 -9.54 9.52
N GLU A 13 6.32 -10.80 9.12
CA GLU A 13 7.57 -11.30 8.54
C GLU A 13 7.90 -10.66 7.19
N PHE A 14 6.88 -10.19 6.45
CA PHE A 14 7.06 -9.52 5.18
C PHE A 14 7.04 -8.01 5.35
N THR A 15 8.20 -7.41 5.10
CA THR A 15 8.39 -5.97 5.18
C THR A 15 8.57 -5.40 3.79
N PHE A 16 7.79 -4.36 3.48
CA PHE A 16 7.73 -3.71 2.19
C PHE A 16 8.22 -2.29 2.28
N THR A 17 9.05 -1.88 1.32
CA THR A 17 9.47 -0.48 1.17
C THR A 17 8.81 0.10 -0.07
N GLY A 18 8.04 1.17 0.07
CA GLY A 18 7.31 1.73 -1.04
C GLY A 18 7.23 3.25 -0.98
N ASN A 19 6.78 3.84 -2.08
CA ASN A 19 6.44 5.24 -2.11
C ASN A 19 5.07 5.41 -1.48
N TYR A 20 4.99 6.20 -0.41
CA TYR A 20 3.72 6.57 0.19
C TYR A 20 3.42 8.04 -0.10
N SER A 21 2.23 8.29 -0.63
CA SER A 21 1.77 9.63 -0.95
C SER A 21 0.31 9.78 -0.57
N THR A 22 0.01 10.80 0.23
CA THR A 22 -1.34 11.24 0.49
C THR A 22 -1.68 12.32 -0.53
N ALA A 23 -2.59 12.04 -1.46
CA ALA A 23 -3.16 13.09 -2.29
C ALA A 23 -4.05 13.95 -1.38
N GLN A 24 -3.62 15.18 -1.09
CA GLN A 24 -4.50 16.14 -0.44
C GLN A 24 -5.66 16.45 -1.36
N ALA A 25 -6.86 16.53 -0.78
CA ALA A 25 -8.06 17.01 -1.45
C ALA A 25 -7.81 18.45 -1.94
N ASP A 26 -7.51 18.65 -3.22
CA ASP A 26 -7.38 19.99 -3.82
C ASP A 26 -8.74 20.68 -4.00
N ASP A 27 -9.86 19.93 -3.87
CA ASP A 27 -11.23 20.42 -4.02
C ASP A 27 -12.14 19.83 -2.93
N GLU A 28 -13.12 20.62 -2.45
CA GLU A 28 -14.12 20.26 -1.41
C GLU A 28 -14.94 18.97 -1.70
N SER A 29 -14.73 18.32 -2.85
CA SER A 29 -15.45 17.09 -3.25
C SER A 29 -14.56 15.85 -3.44
N THR A 30 -13.24 15.95 -3.33
CA THR A 30 -12.34 14.80 -3.51
C THR A 30 -11.79 14.37 -2.16
N GLN A 31 -12.24 13.25 -1.61
CA GLN A 31 -11.70 12.75 -0.34
C GLN A 31 -10.19 12.49 -0.48
N ALA A 32 -9.43 12.85 0.55
CA ALA A 32 -7.99 12.58 0.58
C ALA A 32 -7.77 11.06 0.49
N ARG A 33 -6.95 10.64 -0.48
CA ARG A 33 -6.61 9.23 -0.67
C ARG A 33 -5.12 9.04 -0.48
N SER A 34 -4.77 8.12 0.42
CA SER A 34 -3.42 7.59 0.56
C SER A 34 -3.17 6.60 -0.57
N GLN A 35 -1.97 6.65 -1.13
CA GLN A 35 -1.48 5.70 -2.11
C GLN A 35 -0.15 5.12 -1.63
N PHE A 36 0.00 3.81 -1.72
CA PHE A 36 1.22 3.09 -1.41
C PHE A 36 1.64 2.25 -2.62
N GLU A 37 2.82 2.54 -3.15
CA GLU A 37 3.37 1.87 -4.33
C GLU A 37 4.60 1.03 -3.96
N ILE A 38 4.56 -0.26 -4.25
CA ILE A 38 5.63 -1.22 -4.00
C ILE A 38 6.26 -1.65 -5.31
N GLN A 39 7.59 -1.60 -5.39
CA GLN A 39 8.35 -2.13 -6.53
C GLN A 39 8.66 -3.61 -6.32
N LYS A 40 8.17 -4.48 -7.22
CA LYS A 40 8.30 -5.94 -7.14
C LYS A 40 9.74 -6.44 -7.24
N ALA A 41 10.60 -5.72 -7.97
CA ALA A 41 11.93 -6.19 -8.36
C ALA A 41 12.90 -6.50 -7.19
N SER A 42 12.63 -5.98 -5.99
CA SER A 42 13.52 -6.10 -4.83
C SER A 42 12.83 -6.58 -3.56
N GLN A 43 11.60 -7.08 -3.66
CA GLN A 43 10.74 -7.31 -2.49
C GLN A 43 10.07 -8.68 -2.51
N PRO A 44 9.72 -9.22 -1.32
CA PRO A 44 9.09 -10.52 -1.21
C PRO A 44 7.61 -10.44 -1.66
N VAL A 45 7.40 -10.41 -2.97
CA VAL A 45 6.06 -10.33 -3.59
C VAL A 45 5.23 -11.59 -3.37
N GLU A 46 5.82 -12.64 -2.79
CA GLU A 46 5.12 -13.86 -2.40
C GLU A 46 3.93 -13.57 -1.48
N ALA A 47 4.04 -12.56 -0.61
CA ALA A 47 2.95 -12.16 0.27
C ALA A 47 1.71 -11.61 -0.45
N PHE A 48 1.85 -11.26 -1.73
CA PHE A 48 0.80 -10.67 -2.55
C PHE A 48 0.36 -11.58 -3.69
N GLN A 49 0.88 -12.82 -3.78
CA GLN A 49 0.56 -13.73 -4.90
C GLN A 49 -0.92 -14.12 -4.97
N ASP A 50 -1.61 -14.12 -3.83
CA ASP A 50 -3.03 -14.47 -3.76
C ASP A 50 -3.95 -13.25 -3.84
N LEU A 51 -3.40 -12.03 -3.90
CA LEU A 51 -4.20 -10.81 -3.98
C LEU A 51 -4.63 -10.54 -5.42
N ILE A 52 -5.87 -10.09 -5.59
CA ILE A 52 -6.39 -9.56 -6.85
C ILE A 52 -6.78 -8.09 -6.69
N PRO A 53 -6.77 -7.29 -7.78
CA PRO A 53 -7.28 -5.93 -7.73
C PRO A 53 -8.72 -5.91 -7.20
N GLY A 54 -8.96 -5.19 -6.10
CA GLY A 54 -10.18 -5.34 -5.31
C GLY A 54 -9.96 -5.71 -3.85
N ASP A 55 -8.89 -6.46 -3.56
CA ASP A 55 -8.64 -6.98 -2.23
C ASP A 55 -8.04 -5.93 -1.30
N ALA A 56 -8.46 -5.97 -0.04
CA ALA A 56 -7.96 -5.09 1.02
C ALA A 56 -6.86 -5.76 1.82
N VAL A 57 -5.85 -4.98 2.19
CA VAL A 57 -4.71 -5.36 3.01
C VAL A 57 -4.54 -4.32 4.11
N ILE A 58 -4.31 -4.79 5.34
CA ILE A 58 -3.99 -3.89 6.45
C ILE A 58 -2.48 -3.75 6.51
N PHE A 59 -1.98 -2.58 6.10
CA PHE A 59 -0.58 -2.21 6.28
C PHE A 59 -0.37 -1.61 7.65
N VAL A 60 0.75 -1.95 8.27
CA VAL A 60 1.16 -1.43 9.57
C VAL A 60 2.52 -0.76 9.43
N SER A 61 2.59 0.50 9.85
CA SER A 61 3.81 1.30 9.82
C SER A 61 4.76 0.96 10.97
N ALA A 62 5.99 1.45 10.89
CA ALA A 62 6.95 1.33 11.99
C ALA A 62 6.51 2.06 13.29
N SER A 63 5.60 3.05 13.19
CA SER A 63 4.97 3.70 14.36
C SER A 63 3.86 2.86 14.99
N GLY A 64 3.45 1.75 14.36
CA GLY A 64 2.35 0.89 14.79
C GLY A 64 0.97 1.36 14.31
N GLU A 65 0.92 2.34 13.41
CA GLU A 65 -0.32 2.79 12.79
C GLU A 65 -0.73 1.77 11.73
N ALA A 66 -1.98 1.33 11.79
CA ALA A 66 -2.55 0.38 10.85
C ALA A 66 -3.53 1.10 9.91
N GLU A 67 -3.37 0.88 8.61
CA GLU A 67 -4.20 1.47 7.57
C GLU A 67 -4.67 0.36 6.62
N GLU A 68 -5.98 0.32 6.37
CA GLU A 68 -6.56 -0.58 5.38
C GLU A 68 -6.46 0.05 3.99
N MET A 69 -5.79 -0.64 3.08
CA MET A 69 -5.60 -0.20 1.71
C MET A 69 -6.02 -1.31 0.75
N GLN A 70 -6.70 -0.93 -0.33
CA GLN A 70 -7.11 -1.86 -1.38
C GLN A 70 -6.08 -1.91 -2.49
N LEU A 71 -5.78 -3.10 -3.00
CA LEU A 71 -5.04 -3.27 -4.24
C LEU A 71 -5.86 -2.66 -5.38
N SER A 72 -5.37 -1.54 -5.91
CA SER A 72 -5.99 -0.81 -7.02
C SER A 72 -5.43 -1.27 -8.36
N GLU A 73 -4.11 -1.47 -8.42
CA GLU A 73 -3.43 -1.83 -9.64
C GLU A 73 -2.29 -2.80 -9.34
N GLU A 74 -2.21 -3.86 -10.13
CA GLU A 74 -1.09 -4.78 -10.16
C GLU A 74 -0.50 -4.82 -11.57
N THR A 75 0.80 -4.56 -11.67
CA THR A 75 1.56 -4.70 -12.90
C THR A 75 2.69 -5.71 -12.72
N ALA A 76 3.43 -6.01 -13.80
CA ALA A 76 4.60 -6.87 -13.72
C ALA A 76 5.72 -6.29 -12.82
N ALA A 77 5.74 -4.98 -12.61
CA ALA A 77 6.81 -4.30 -11.86
C ALA A 77 6.34 -3.64 -10.56
N HIS A 78 5.05 -3.31 -10.43
CA HIS A 78 4.54 -2.51 -9.32
C HIS A 78 3.22 -3.07 -8.76
N LEU A 79 3.01 -2.87 -7.47
CA LEU A 79 1.71 -3.00 -6.80
C LEU A 79 1.32 -1.64 -6.25
N VAL A 80 0.10 -1.21 -6.53
CA VAL A 80 -0.43 0.09 -6.10
C VAL A 80 -1.64 -0.16 -5.22
N PHE A 81 -1.53 0.28 -3.97
CA PHE A 81 -2.60 0.23 -2.98
C PHE A 81 -3.15 1.63 -2.74
N ILE A 82 -4.46 1.74 -2.51
CA ILE A 82 -5.13 3.00 -2.19
C ILE A 82 -5.99 2.84 -0.93
N SER A 83 -6.05 3.87 -0.09
CA SER A 83 -6.95 3.88 1.08
C SER A 83 -8.41 4.03 0.65
N HIS A 84 -9.32 3.33 1.33
CA HIS A 84 -10.75 3.65 1.28
C HIS A 84 -11.07 4.81 2.23
N HIS A 85 -11.21 6.00 1.68
CA HIS A 85 -11.78 7.16 2.38
C HIS A 85 -12.97 7.68 1.59
#